data_AF-A0A7V0R3I9-F1
#
_entry.id   AF-A0A7V0R3I9-F1
#
_cell.length_a   1.000
_cell.length_b   1.000
_cell.length_c   1.000
_cell.angle_alpha   90.00
_cell.angle_beta   90.00
_cell.angle_gamma   90.00
#
_symmetry.space_group_name_H-M   'P 1'
#
loop_
_entity.id
_entity.type
_entity.pdbx_description
1 polymer ?
#
loop_
_entity_poly.entity_id
_entity_poly.type
_entity_poly.pdbx_seq_one_letter_code
_entity_poly.pdbx_strand_id
1 'polypeptide(L)' 'MKILLFYAPSFWFKTYKKVLPDVPDQDAESMTESAVVVLYHAEAEDSDKKSGVITKLVKNIKWLAGKFKT' A
#
# COMPACT_ATOMS: atom_id res chain seq x y z
N MET A 1 7.31 -4.33 -10.31
CA MET A 1 6.54 -4.10 -9.06
C MET A 1 6.13 -5.42 -8.42
N LYS A 2 6.37 -5.59 -7.12
CA LYS A 2 5.80 -6.67 -6.29
C LYS A 2 4.69 -6.12 -5.40
N ILE A 3 3.65 -6.92 -5.13
CA ILE A 3 2.52 -6.52 -4.28
C ILE A 3 2.13 -7.70 -3.38
N LEU A 4 1.90 -7.40 -2.10
CA LEU A 4 1.23 -8.27 -1.15
C LEU A 4 -0.07 -7.60 -0.72
N LEU A 5 -1.20 -8.28 -0.91
CA LEU A 5 -2.52 -7.79 -0.53
C LEU A 5 -3.17 -8.78 0.43
N PHE A 6 -3.78 -8.26 1.49
CA PHE A 6 -4.60 -9.06 2.39
C PHE A 6 -5.68 -8.21 3.05
N TYR A 7 -6.72 -8.88 3.52
CA TYR A 7 -7.75 -8.27 4.36
C TYR A 7 -7.34 -8.43 5.82
N ALA A 8 -7.49 -7.37 6.59
CA ALA A 8 -7.26 -7.35 8.03
C ALA A 8 -8.52 -6.82 8.72
N PRO A 9 -9.12 -7.56 9.67
CA PRO A 9 -10.25 -7.05 10.45
C PRO A 9 -9.93 -5.76 11.18
N SER A 10 -8.69 -5.61 11.67
CA SER A 10 -8.15 -4.35 12.18
C SER A 10 -6.68 -4.25 11.79
N PHE A 11 -6.25 -3.07 11.34
CA PHE A 11 -4.86 -2.78 11.00
C PHE A 11 -4.42 -1.50 11.71
N TRP A 12 -3.43 -1.61 12.58
CA TRP A 12 -2.83 -0.49 13.30
C TRP A 12 -1.34 -0.36 12.95
N PHE A 13 -0.86 0.87 12.86
CA PHE A 13 0.57 1.15 12.73
C PHE A 13 0.96 2.42 13.50
N LYS A 14 2.25 2.47 13.84
CA LYS A 14 2.92 3.66 14.36
C LYS A 14 4.26 3.84 13.64
N THR A 15 4.54 5.04 13.18
CA THR A 15 5.85 5.38 12.62
C THR A 15 6.92 5.26 13.69
N TYR A 16 8.07 4.67 13.33
CA TYR A 16 9.17 4.47 14.28
C TYR A 16 10.35 5.40 14.00
N LYS A 17 11.00 5.21 12.84
CA LYS A 17 12.21 5.96 12.48
C LYS A 17 12.23 6.28 10.99
N LYS A 18 12.62 7.51 10.67
CA LYS A 18 12.89 7.96 9.30
C LYS A 18 14.06 7.18 8.68
N VAL A 19 13.86 6.70 7.46
CA VAL A 19 14.84 5.90 6.71
C VAL A 19 15.27 6.52 5.37
N LEU A 20 14.59 7.57 4.92
CA LEU A 20 14.95 8.33 3.72
C LEU A 20 15.34 9.75 4.12
N PRO A 21 16.48 10.30 3.65
CA PRO A 21 16.96 11.61 4.11
C PRO A 21 16.06 12.77 3.64
N ASP A 22 15.55 12.70 2.40
CA ASP A 22 14.91 13.82 1.71
C ASP A 22 13.39 13.94 1.98
N VAL A 23 12.80 13.01 2.73
CA VAL A 23 11.37 13.08 3.11
C VAL A 23 11.22 13.75 4.48
N PRO A 24 10.13 14.52 4.74
CA PRO A 24 9.89 15.07 6.06
C PRO A 24 9.80 13.99 7.15
N ASP A 25 10.18 14.34 8.38
CA ASP A 25 9.87 13.49 9.53
C ASP A 25 8.35 13.40 9.72
N GLN A 26 7.89 12.22 10.12
CA GLN A 26 6.47 11.95 10.34
C GLN A 26 6.33 11.15 11.62
N ASP A 27 5.56 11.70 12.56
CA ASP A 27 5.04 10.98 13.73
C ASP A 27 3.54 10.75 13.49
N ALA A 28 3.21 9.53 13.08
CA ALA A 28 1.85 9.11 12.77
C ALA A 28 1.53 7.79 13.45
N GLU A 29 0.34 7.73 14.00
CA GLU A 29 -0.27 6.54 14.56
C GLU A 29 -1.69 6.46 14.02
N SER A 30 -2.09 5.31 13.49
CA SER A 30 -3.39 5.16 12.87
C SER A 30 -3.90 3.72 12.99
N MET A 31 -5.22 3.60 13.03
CA MET A 31 -5.95 2.33 13.04
C MET A 31 -7.03 2.38 11.97
N THR A 32 -7.24 1.27 11.29
CA THR A 32 -8.32 1.10 10.31
C THR A 32 -8.97 -0.26 10.52
N GLU A 33 -10.28 -0.24 10.76
CA GLU A 33 -11.10 -1.44 10.84
C GLU A 33 -11.52 -1.90 9.44
N SER A 34 -11.68 -3.20 9.27
CA SER A 34 -12.08 -3.87 8.01
C SER A 34 -11.23 -3.42 6.82
N ALA A 35 -9.90 -3.43 6.97
CA ALA A 35 -8.96 -2.84 6.03
C ALA A 35 -8.50 -3.82 4.94
N VAL A 36 -8.38 -3.31 3.71
CA VAL A 36 -7.54 -3.93 2.68
C VAL A 36 -6.15 -3.33 2.77
N VAL A 37 -5.19 -4.12 3.24
CA VAL A 37 -3.79 -3.70 3.38
C VAL A 37 -3.03 -4.02 2.10
N VAL A 38 -2.36 -3.02 1.55
CA VAL A 38 -1.65 -3.10 0.28
C VAL A 38 -0.20 -2.71 0.51
N LEU A 39 0.66 -3.72 0.62
CA LEU A 39 2.11 -3.50 0.66
C LEU A 39 2.65 -3.65 -0.75
N TYR A 40 3.25 -2.60 -1.29
CA TYR A 40 3.82 -2.61 -2.63
C TYR A 40 5.32 -2.27 -2.60
N HIS A 41 6.04 -2.85 -3.55
CA HIS A 41 7.45 -2.59 -3.77
C HIS A 41 7.64 -2.21 -5.23
N ALA A 42 7.98 -0.93 -5.47
CA ALA A 42 8.32 -0.41 -6.78
C ALA A 42 9.75 -0.85 -7.15
N GLU A 43 9.92 -1.39 -8.35
CA GLU A 43 11.18 -1.85 -8.91
C GLU A 43 11.66 -0.85 -9.99
N ALA A 44 12.96 -0.84 -10.28
CA ALA A 44 13.53 0.14 -11.21
C ALA A 44 12.84 0.15 -12.58
N GLU A 45 12.53 -1.03 -13.13
CA GLU A 45 11.85 -1.18 -14.44
C GLU A 45 10.42 -0.63 -14.48
N ASP A 46 9.79 -0.36 -13.33
CA ASP A 46 8.43 0.19 -13.28
C ASP A 46 8.39 1.65 -13.75
N SER A 47 9.52 2.37 -13.73
CA SER A 47 9.61 3.77 -14.16
C SER A 47 9.19 3.98 -15.61
N ASP A 48 9.45 2.98 -16.45
CA ASP A 48 9.24 3.05 -17.90
C ASP A 48 7.81 2.62 -18.28
N LYS A 49 7.10 1.96 -17.35
CA LYS A 49 5.77 1.37 -17.56
C LYS A 49 4.71 1.90 -16.59
N LYS A 50 4.91 3.11 -16.05
CA LYS A 50 4.10 3.72 -14.98
C LYS A 50 2.60 3.50 -15.11
N SER A 51 2.01 3.84 -16.26
CA SER A 51 0.56 3.72 -16.48
C SER A 51 0.06 2.27 -16.35
N GLY A 52 0.79 1.32 -16.93
CA GLY A 52 0.46 -0.11 -16.85
C GLY A 52 0.59 -0.66 -15.43
N VAL A 53 1.66 -0.26 -14.73
CA VAL A 53 1.93 -0.65 -13.33
C VAL A 53 0.82 -0.14 -12.41
N ILE A 54 0.45 1.14 -12.52
CA ILE A 54 -0.63 1.76 -11.73
C ILE A 54 -1.97 1.08 -12.05
N THR A 55 -2.28 0.86 -13.33
CA THR A 55 -3.53 0.19 -13.72
C THR A 55 -3.62 -1.22 -13.11
N LYS A 56 -2.51 -1.97 -13.11
CA LYS A 56 -2.44 -3.31 -12.50
C LYS A 56 -2.63 -3.24 -10.98
N LEU A 57 -1.98 -2.29 -10.31
CA LEU A 57 -2.13 -2.07 -8.86
C LEU A 57 -3.61 -1.81 -8.50
N VAL A 58 -4.23 -0.80 -9.13
CA VAL A 58 -5.61 -0.40 -8.83
C VAL A 58 -6.61 -1.53 -9.09
N LYS A 59 -6.43 -2.31 -10.17
CA LYS A 59 -7.30 -3.46 -10.45
C LYS A 59 -7.23 -4.52 -9.35
N ASN A 60 -6.04 -4.83 -8.83
CA ASN A 60 -5.87 -5.80 -7.74
C ASN A 60 -6.50 -5.30 -6.43
N ILE A 61 -6.29 -4.03 -6.09
CA ILE A 61 -6.91 -3.41 -4.90
C ILE A 61 -8.43 -3.49 -5.00
N LYS A 62 -9.02 -3.04 -6.11
CA LYS A 62 -10.48 -3.08 -6.33
C LYS A 62 -11.05 -4.50 -6.26
N TRP A 63 -10.33 -5.48 -6.81
CA TRP A 63 -10.76 -6.88 -6.78
C TRP A 63 -10.83 -7.42 -5.34
N LEU A 64 -9.83 -7.13 -4.52
CA LEU A 64 -9.82 -7.58 -3.12
C LEU A 64 -10.83 -6.82 -2.27
N ALA A 65 -10.86 -5.48 -2.40
CA ALA A 65 -11.82 -4.61 -1.74
C ALA A 65 -13.27 -5.01 -2.04
N GLY A 66 -13.58 -5.32 -3.30
CA GLY A 66 -14.89 -5.80 -3.72
C GLY A 66 -15.32 -7.14 -3.08
N LYS A 67 -14.37 -8.02 -2.71
CA LYS A 67 -14.69 -9.28 -2.01
C LYS A 67 -15.14 -9.05 -0.57
N PHE A 68 -14.54 -8.06 0.10
CA PHE A 68 -14.80 -7.75 1.50
C PHE A 68 -15.76 -6.58 1.71
N LYS A 69 -16.15 -5.88 0.63
CA LYS A 69 -17.00 -4.68 0.64
C LYS A 69 -16.39 -3.54 1.47
N THR A 70 -15.08 -3.40 1.35
CA THR A 70 -14.26 -2.33 1.94
C THR A 70 -13.94 -1.27 0.90
#